data_AF-A0A9R0ZZ64-F1
#
_entry.id   AF-A0A9R0ZZ64-F1
#
_cell.length_a   1.000
_cell.length_b   1.000
_cell.length_c   1.000
_cell.angle_alpha   90.00
_cell.angle_beta   90.00
_cell.angle_gamma   90.00
#
_symmetry.space_group_name_H-M   'P 1'
#
loop_
_entity.id
_entity.type
_entity.pdbx_description
1 polymer ?
#
loop_
_entity_poly.entity_id
_entity_poly.type
_entity_poly.pdbx_seq_one_letter_code
_entity_poly.pdbx_strand_id
1 'polypeptide(L)'
;MNNNNVAMWMQLIPIWWRWVYWANPAAWTVYGLMFSQLGDRTELIRVPGQPDQTVREFLEGYLGLENRYFNLVTCLHLAIIALFAFLFFIFIKHLKFQRR
;
A
#
# COMPACT_ATOMS: atom_id res chain seq x y z
N MET A 1 -33.08 -5.18 8.10
CA MET A 1 -31.92 -6.06 8.40
C MET A 1 -31.07 -5.36 9.46
N ASN A 2 -30.81 -6.03 10.58
CA ASN A 2 -30.17 -5.45 11.77
C ASN A 2 -28.71 -5.05 11.49
N ASN A 3 -28.41 -3.77 11.71
CA ASN A 3 -27.12 -3.10 11.59
C ASN A 3 -26.02 -3.61 12.54
N ASN A 4 -26.36 -4.48 13.51
CA ASN A 4 -25.39 -5.12 14.39
C ASN A 4 -24.55 -6.19 13.68
N ASN A 5 -25.05 -6.72 12.56
CA ASN A 5 -24.40 -7.82 11.85
C ASN A 5 -23.23 -7.32 11.00
N VAL A 6 -23.37 -6.15 10.37
CA VAL A 6 -22.35 -5.56 9.48
C VAL A 6 -21.08 -5.15 10.24
N ALA A 7 -21.24 -4.63 11.47
CA ALA A 7 -20.11 -4.29 12.33
C ALA A 7 -19.27 -5.52 12.74
N MET A 8 -19.89 -6.70 12.86
CA MET A 8 -19.21 -7.93 13.22
C MET A 8 -18.26 -8.44 12.11
N TRP A 9 -18.66 -8.32 10.84
CA TRP A 9 -17.85 -8.80 9.70
C TRP A 9 -16.61 -7.94 9.44
N MET A 10 -16.66 -6.64 9.72
CA MET A 10 -15.52 -5.74 9.52
C MET A 10 -14.37 -5.99 10.51
N GLN A 11 -14.68 -6.43 11.73
CA GLN A 11 -13.68 -6.73 12.77
C GLN A 11 -12.93 -8.06 12.55
N LEU A 12 -13.40 -8.89 11.60
CA LEU A 12 -12.86 -10.23 11.34
C LEU A 12 -11.71 -10.25 10.32
N ILE A 13 -11.36 -9.13 9.69
CA ILE A 13 -10.29 -9.13 8.67
C ILE A 13 -8.95 -9.46 9.34
N PRO A 14 -8.35 -10.64 9.07
CA PRO A 14 -7.11 -11.03 9.69
C PRO A 14 -5.98 -10.09 9.25
N ILE A 15 -5.04 -9.83 10.14
CA ILE A 15 -3.91 -8.92 9.88
C ILE A 15 -3.13 -9.36 8.62
N TRP A 16 -2.96 -10.66 8.38
CA TRP A 16 -2.28 -11.19 7.18
C TRP A 16 -2.94 -10.77 5.85
N TRP A 17 -4.25 -10.53 5.81
CA TRP A 17 -4.93 -10.14 4.57
C TRP A 17 -4.56 -8.71 4.17
N ARG A 18 -4.30 -7.85 5.16
CA ARG A 18 -3.76 -6.51 4.92
C ARG A 18 -2.36 -6.60 4.29
N TRP A 19 -1.52 -7.53 4.74
CA TRP A 19 -0.21 -7.76 4.12
C TRP A 19 -0.32 -8.22 2.67
N VAL A 20 -1.25 -9.13 2.36
CA VAL A 20 -1.47 -9.62 0.98
C VAL A 20 -1.93 -8.49 0.06
N TYR A 21 -2.81 -7.59 0.53
CA TYR A 21 -3.21 -6.40 -0.21
C TYR A 21 -2.00 -5.51 -0.55
N TRP A 22 -1.14 -5.25 0.44
CA TRP A 22 0.05 -4.42 0.27
C TRP A 22 1.20 -5.11 -0.49
N ALA A 23 1.17 -6.41 -0.72
CA ALA A 23 2.14 -7.09 -1.57
C ALA A 23 1.84 -6.95 -3.07
N ASN A 24 0.62 -6.51 -3.44
CA ASN A 24 0.19 -6.40 -4.84
C ASN A 24 0.63 -5.06 -5.47
N PRO A 25 1.46 -5.04 -6.52
CA PRO A 25 1.93 -3.80 -7.16
C PRO A 25 0.80 -2.86 -7.62
N ALA A 26 -0.37 -3.37 -7.98
CA ALA A 26 -1.51 -2.54 -8.35
C ALA A 26 -2.00 -1.62 -7.21
N ALA A 27 -1.95 -2.09 -5.96
CA ALA A 27 -2.32 -1.30 -4.79
C ALA A 27 -1.40 -0.07 -4.63
N TRP A 28 -0.11 -0.23 -4.93
CA TRP A 28 0.89 0.84 -4.91
C TRP A 28 0.66 1.86 -6.02
N THR A 29 0.29 1.39 -7.21
CA THR A 29 0.02 2.28 -8.35
C THR A 29 -1.20 3.16 -8.07
N VAL A 30 -2.29 2.57 -7.58
CA VAL A 30 -3.50 3.33 -7.21
C VAL A 30 -3.18 4.31 -6.09
N TYR A 31 -2.42 3.88 -5.07
CA TYR A 31 -1.95 4.76 -4.01
C TYR A 31 -1.14 5.95 -4.57
N GLY A 32 -0.14 5.68 -5.41
CA GLY A 32 0.71 6.72 -5.99
C GLY A 32 -0.06 7.68 -6.88
N LEU A 33 -1.01 7.17 -7.67
CA LEU A 33 -1.91 8.00 -8.47
C LEU A 33 -2.78 8.89 -7.59
N MET A 34 -3.46 8.33 -6.59
CA MET A 34 -4.34 9.09 -5.71
C MET A 34 -3.57 10.15 -4.92
N PHE A 35 -2.43 9.80 -4.34
CA PHE A 35 -1.57 10.76 -3.64
C PHE A 35 -1.05 11.85 -4.58
N SER A 36 -0.64 11.50 -5.80
CA SER A 36 -0.15 12.49 -6.77
C SER A 36 -1.24 13.46 -7.24
N GLN A 37 -2.49 13.02 -7.32
CA GLN A 37 -3.60 13.84 -7.84
C GLN A 37 -4.29 14.65 -6.73
N LEU A 38 -4.40 14.07 -5.55
CA LEU A 38 -5.26 14.56 -4.47
C LEU A 38 -4.50 14.86 -3.17
N GLY A 39 -3.20 14.55 -3.09
CA GLY A 39 -2.41 14.71 -1.87
C GLY A 39 -2.27 16.16 -1.40
N ASP A 40 -2.36 17.13 -2.32
CA ASP A 40 -2.31 18.57 -2.02
C ASP A 40 -3.69 19.25 -2.09
N ARG A 41 -4.76 18.47 -2.24
CA ARG A 41 -6.13 19.01 -2.29
C ARG A 41 -6.68 19.13 -0.87
N THR A 42 -6.81 20.37 -0.41
CA THR A 42 -7.40 20.73 0.89
C THR A 42 -8.89 21.03 0.81
N GLU A 43 -9.50 20.83 -0.36
CA GLU A 43 -10.93 21.03 -0.59
C GLU A 43 -11.74 20.16 0.38
N LEU A 44 -12.77 20.75 0.98
CA LEU A 44 -13.69 20.04 1.87
C LEU A 44 -14.65 19.21 1.02
N ILE A 45 -14.70 17.92 1.31
CA ILE A 45 -15.64 17.01 0.66
C ILE A 45 -16.73 16.58 1.62
N ARG A 46 -17.95 16.53 1.08
CA ARG A 46 -19.10 16.03 1.80
C ARG A 46 -19.32 14.57 1.45
N VAL A 47 -18.98 13.69 2.38
CA VAL A 47 -19.16 12.25 2.23
C VAL A 47 -20.46 11.84 2.92
N PRO A 48 -21.42 11.19 2.23
CA PRO A 48 -22.66 10.73 2.86
C PRO A 48 -22.38 9.85 4.09
N GLY A 49 -22.83 10.28 5.27
CA GLY A 49 -22.65 9.54 6.52
C GLY A 49 -21.36 9.83 7.31
N GLN A 50 -20.54 10.79 6.88
CA GLN A 50 -19.36 11.27 7.63
C GLN A 50 -19.36 12.80 7.77
N PRO A 51 -18.66 13.35 8.77
CA PRO A 51 -18.46 14.80 8.86
C PRO A 51 -17.69 15.32 7.65
N ASP A 52 -17.88 16.61 7.35
CA ASP A 52 -17.11 17.30 6.31
C ASP A 52 -15.63 17.23 6.68
N GLN A 53 -14.82 16.67 5.80
CA GLN A 53 -13.39 16.47 5.99
C GLN A 53 -12.66 16.84 4.71
N THR A 54 -11.36 17.12 4.81
CA THR A 54 -10.55 17.38 3.62
C THR A 54 -10.42 16.10 2.79
N VAL A 55 -10.21 16.25 1.48
CA VAL A 55 -9.90 15.10 0.61
C VAL A 55 -8.73 14.30 1.16
N ARG A 56 -7.72 14.99 1.69
CA ARG A 56 -6.56 14.37 2.34
C ARG A 56 -6.94 13.50 3.53
N GLU A 57 -7.72 14.01 4.48
CA GLU A 57 -8.15 13.25 5.67
C GLU A 57 -8.99 12.03 5.28
N PHE A 58 -9.86 12.18 4.29
CA PHE A 58 -10.64 11.06 3.77
C PHE A 58 -9.75 9.98 3.14
N LEU A 59 -8.79 10.38 2.30
CA LEU A 59 -7.83 9.45 1.72
C LEU A 59 -6.98 8.78 2.80
N GLU A 60 -6.65 9.51 3.88
CA GLU A 60 -5.88 8.96 5.00
C GLU A 60 -6.63 7.84 5.73
N GLY A 61 -7.92 8.05 6.01
CA GLY A 61 -8.78 7.04 6.60
C GLY A 61 -9.15 5.89 5.64
N TYR A 62 -9.39 6.19 4.36
CA TYR A 62 -9.88 5.21 3.37
C TYR A 62 -8.78 4.31 2.83
N LEU A 63 -7.62 4.86 2.50
CA LEU A 63 -6.47 4.10 1.99
C LEU A 63 -5.64 3.49 3.12
N GLY A 64 -5.92 3.85 4.38
CA GLY A 64 -5.18 3.37 5.54
C GLY A 64 -3.75 3.93 5.55
N LEU A 65 -3.59 5.23 5.33
CA LEU A 65 -2.32 5.98 5.36
C LEU A 65 -1.66 6.01 6.76
N GLU A 66 -2.00 5.10 7.68
CA GLU A 66 -1.29 4.96 8.94
C GLU A 66 0.18 4.56 8.66
N ASN A 67 1.03 5.57 8.74
CA ASN A 67 2.42 5.58 8.33
C ASN A 67 3.31 4.52 8.98
N ARG A 68 2.88 3.88 10.08
CA ARG A 68 3.78 3.01 10.84
C ARG A 68 3.99 1.64 10.20
N TYR A 69 2.96 1.03 9.65
CA TYR A 69 3.07 -0.32 9.07
C TYR A 69 3.32 -0.29 7.57
N PHE A 70 2.71 0.67 6.85
CA PHE A 70 2.89 0.82 5.42
C PHE A 70 4.34 1.15 5.04
N ASN A 71 4.97 2.14 5.71
CA ASN A 71 6.35 2.51 5.42
C ASN A 71 7.34 1.36 5.63
N LEU A 72 7.10 0.52 6.64
CA LEU A 72 7.90 -0.68 6.87
C LEU A 72 7.75 -1.70 5.72
N VAL A 73 6.53 -1.93 5.25
CA VAL A 73 6.26 -2.84 4.11
C VAL A 73 6.93 -2.33 2.84
N THR A 74 6.87 -1.02 2.58
CA THR A 74 7.51 -0.36 1.44
C THR A 74 9.01 -0.53 1.44
N CYS A 75 9.66 -0.20 2.56
CA CYS A 75 11.09 -0.34 2.69
C CYS A 75 11.54 -1.80 2.52
N LEU A 76 10.79 -2.75 3.07
CA LEU A 76 11.11 -4.18 2.93
C LEU A 76 11.02 -4.65 1.46
N HIS A 77 9.98 -4.23 0.73
CA HIS A 77 9.84 -4.59 -0.70
C HIS A 77 10.97 -4.02 -1.55
N LEU A 78 11.30 -2.74 -1.35
CA LEU A 78 12.42 -2.11 -2.05
C LEU A 78 13.75 -2.77 -1.73
N ALA A 79 13.96 -3.16 -0.46
CA ALA A 79 15.15 -3.88 -0.05
C ALA A 79 15.25 -5.27 -0.71
N ILE A 80 14.15 -6.00 -0.84
CA ILE A 80 14.11 -7.30 -1.54
C ILE A 80 14.43 -7.12 -3.03
N ILE A 81 13.83 -6.14 -3.70
CA ILE A 81 14.11 -5.84 -5.12
C ILE A 81 15.59 -5.50 -5.30
N ALA A 82 16.15 -4.64 -4.44
CA ALA A 82 17.56 -4.26 -4.48
C ALA A 82 18.48 -5.46 -4.22
N LEU A 83 18.14 -6.34 -3.27
CA LEU A 83 18.87 -7.57 -2.99
C LEU A 83 18.87 -8.49 -4.21
N PHE A 84 17.71 -8.70 -4.85
CA PHE A 84 17.61 -9.51 -6.06
C PHE A 84 18.45 -8.93 -7.21
N ALA A 85 18.41 -7.61 -7.41
CA ALA A 85 19.23 -6.94 -8.42
C ALA A 85 20.74 -7.09 -8.12
N PHE A 86 21.13 -6.95 -6.86
CA PHE A 86 22.52 -7.13 -6.43
C PHE A 86 23.01 -8.56 -6.63
N LEU A 87 22.22 -9.55 -6.21
CA LEU A 87 22.51 -10.96 -6.45
C LEU A 87 22.61 -11.28 -7.94
N PHE A 88 21.69 -10.76 -8.75
CA PHE A 88 21.72 -10.91 -10.20
C PHE A 88 23.00 -10.34 -10.82
N PHE A 89 23.45 -9.17 -10.37
CA PHE A 89 24.71 -8.57 -10.82
C PHE A 89 25.92 -9.42 -10.43
N ILE A 90 25.96 -9.96 -9.22
CA ILE A 90 27.01 -10.90 -8.77
C ILE A 90 26.99 -12.16 -9.64
N PHE A 91 25.81 -12.74 -9.88
CA PHE A 91 25.67 -13.93 -10.71
C PHE A 91 26.14 -13.66 -12.13
N ILE A 92 25.79 -12.55 -12.77
CA ILE A 92 26.32 -12.19 -14.09
C ILE A 92 27.84 -12.08 -14.07
N LYS A 93 28.42 -11.43 -13.05
CA LYS A 93 29.86 -11.25 -12.93
C LYS A 93 30.62 -12.57 -12.70
N HIS A 94 30.05 -13.48 -11.92
CA HIS A 94 30.69 -14.76 -11.58
C HIS A 94 30.39 -15.88 -12.57
N LEU A 95 29.24 -15.87 -13.23
CA LEU A 95 28.93 -16.76 -14.34
C LEU A 95 29.68 -16.27 -15.58
N LYS A 96 30.96 -16.63 -15.67
CA LYS A 96 31.70 -16.63 -16.94
C LYS A 96 31.05 -17.67 -17.86
N PHE A 97 29.98 -17.29 -18.56
CA PHE A 97 29.31 -18.15 -19.53
C PHE A 97 30.15 -18.45 -20.77
N GLN A 98 31.36 -17.88 -20.85
CA GLN A 98 32.34 -18.17 -21.89
C GLN A 98 33.38 -19.17 -21.36
N ARG A 99 33.01 -20.46 -21.40
CA ARG A 99 33.98 -21.53 -21.64
C ARG A 99 33.43 -22.58 -22.61
N ARG A 100 32.99 -22.12 -23.77
CA ARG A 100 33.20 -22.70 -25.11
C ARG A 100 32.83 -21.64 -26.15
#